data_AF-A5E407-F1
#
_entry.id   AF-A5E407-F1
#
_cell.length_a   1.000
_cell.length_b   1.000
_cell.length_c   1.000
_cell.angle_alpha   90.00
_cell.angle_beta   90.00
_cell.angle_gamma   90.00
#
_symmetry.space_group_name_H-M   'P 1'
#
loop_
_entity.id
_entity.type
_entity.pdbx_description
1 polymer ?
#
loop_
_entity_poly.entity_id
_entity_poly.type
_entity_poly.pdbx_seq_one_letter_code
_entity_poly.pdbx_strand_id
1 'polypeptide(L)'
;MSTISYLTVYNAHNGVSIKIPKPIRFHSLSNFKEYLIQAFSIDGVENLFLLSSFGIKVNFNHINETSDVLVFDKRLFADKIDQRVLQGYLSDSNYQNKRTKKIDALPLRTEATATTTFEPPSLSVANAVVNEQNLQGILRVYNNWARNLLDECNRIGEECSSLIKQINAIFQSLTSILQFAGKFIDDITQGFYHHYNYVKLLNYKNAHSHLLENFKTLQQFPPVMVNGSHINLVDFVEYKSLKMCADHNLKHLPVVVKQFEDLKRVTKGS
;
A
#
# COMPACT_ATOMS: atom_id res chain seq x y z
N MET A 1 -9.64 -21.06 -29.14
CA MET A 1 -8.44 -21.33 -28.29
C MET A 1 -8.63 -20.56 -26.99
N SER A 2 -8.64 -21.21 -25.84
CA SER A 2 -8.80 -20.55 -24.54
C SER A 2 -7.52 -19.79 -24.18
N THR A 3 -7.58 -18.47 -24.21
CA THR A 3 -6.50 -17.58 -23.75
C THR A 3 -6.30 -17.78 -22.25
N ILE A 4 -5.13 -18.28 -21.86
CA ILE A 4 -4.76 -18.45 -20.44
C ILE A 4 -4.74 -17.05 -19.81
N SER A 5 -5.52 -16.85 -18.76
CA SER A 5 -5.55 -15.61 -17.99
C SER A 5 -4.53 -15.67 -16.85
N TYR A 6 -3.96 -14.52 -16.49
CA TYR A 6 -2.94 -14.41 -15.45
C TYR A 6 -3.33 -13.32 -14.44
N LEU A 7 -2.94 -13.52 -13.18
CA LEU A 7 -2.79 -12.45 -12.21
C LEU A 7 -1.35 -11.95 -12.28
N THR A 8 -1.16 -10.65 -12.46
CA THR A 8 0.17 -10.04 -12.34
C THR A 8 0.34 -9.48 -10.94
N VAL A 9 1.38 -9.90 -10.24
CA VAL A 9 1.69 -9.38 -8.90
C VAL A 9 2.96 -8.55 -9.01
N TYR A 10 2.86 -7.27 -8.66
CA TYR A 10 3.98 -6.33 -8.68
C TYR A 10 4.49 -6.10 -7.27
N ASN A 11 5.80 -6.15 -7.10
CA ASN A 11 6.46 -5.61 -5.93
C ASN A 11 6.53 -4.09 -6.09
N ALA A 12 5.86 -3.38 -5.19
CA ALA A 12 5.70 -1.93 -5.24
C ALA A 12 7.01 -1.16 -5.05
N HIS A 13 8.04 -1.80 -4.47
CA HIS A 13 9.27 -1.15 -4.05
C HIS A 13 10.38 -1.20 -5.11
N ASN A 14 10.40 -2.25 -5.92
CA ASN A 14 11.41 -2.43 -6.98
C ASN A 14 10.80 -2.63 -8.38
N GLY A 15 9.47 -2.67 -8.50
CA GLY A 15 8.76 -2.83 -9.77
C GLY A 15 8.86 -4.22 -10.40
N VAL A 16 9.46 -5.20 -9.70
CA VAL A 16 9.54 -6.59 -10.16
C VAL A 16 8.15 -7.20 -10.17
N SER A 17 7.83 -7.97 -11.22
CA SER A 17 6.52 -8.60 -11.35
C SER A 17 6.61 -10.10 -11.56
N ILE A 18 5.62 -10.82 -11.05
CA ILE A 18 5.41 -12.24 -11.30
C ILE A 18 4.03 -12.44 -11.90
N LYS A 19 3.91 -13.41 -12.83
CA LYS A 19 2.64 -13.78 -13.45
C LYS A 19 2.20 -15.13 -12.94
N ILE A 20 1.03 -15.19 -12.34
CA ILE A 20 0.44 -16.41 -11.77
C ILE A 20 -0.73 -16.82 -12.68
N PRO A 21 -0.71 -18.03 -13.27
CA PRO A 21 -1.80 -18.47 -14.13
C PRO A 21 -3.08 -18.66 -13.32
N LYS A 22 -4.22 -18.26 -13.90
CA LYS A 22 -5.54 -18.48 -13.32
C LYS A 22 -6.08 -19.86 -13.70
N PRO A 23 -6.88 -20.51 -12.84
CA PRO A 23 -7.32 -20.04 -11.53
C PRO A 23 -6.22 -20.17 -10.48
N ILE A 24 -6.17 -19.20 -9.57
CA ILE A 24 -5.28 -19.19 -8.42
C ILE A 24 -5.76 -20.22 -7.41
N ARG A 25 -4.87 -21.18 -7.09
CA ARG A 25 -5.19 -22.38 -6.31
C ARG A 25 -4.74 -22.30 -4.85
N PHE A 26 -4.41 -21.12 -4.33
CA PHE A 26 -4.10 -20.98 -2.91
C PHE A 26 -5.39 -21.06 -2.08
N HIS A 27 -5.35 -21.82 -0.99
CA HIS A 27 -6.52 -22.08 -0.14
C HIS A 27 -6.86 -20.90 0.78
N SER A 28 -5.91 -20.02 1.04
CA SER A 28 -6.08 -18.87 1.94
C SER A 28 -5.20 -17.70 1.51
N LEU A 29 -5.53 -16.50 2.01
CA LEU A 29 -4.68 -15.32 1.87
C LEU A 29 -3.30 -15.52 2.52
N SER A 30 -3.20 -16.29 3.61
CA SER A 30 -1.92 -16.58 4.27
C SER A 30 -1.01 -17.39 3.34
N ASN A 31 -1.53 -18.47 2.76
CA ASN A 31 -0.76 -19.31 1.83
C ASN A 31 -0.33 -18.52 0.60
N PHE A 32 -1.20 -17.61 0.11
CA PHE A 32 -0.84 -16.73 -0.98
C PHE A 32 0.30 -15.77 -0.59
N LYS A 33 0.22 -15.15 0.59
CA LYS A 33 1.30 -14.30 1.10
C LYS A 33 2.60 -15.06 1.33
N GLU A 34 2.56 -16.29 1.82
CA GLU A 34 3.76 -17.15 1.96
C GLU A 34 4.44 -17.40 0.62
N TYR A 35 3.67 -17.67 -0.43
CA TYR A 35 4.19 -17.75 -1.79
C TYR A 35 4.84 -16.43 -2.23
N LEU A 36 4.21 -15.28 -1.94
CA LEU A 36 4.77 -13.98 -2.28
C LEU A 36 6.04 -13.63 -1.48
N ILE A 37 6.14 -14.07 -0.22
CA ILE A 37 7.36 -13.95 0.59
C ILE A 37 8.51 -14.66 -0.10
N GLN A 38 8.30 -15.90 -0.54
CA GLN A 38 9.34 -16.66 -1.23
C GLN A 38 9.70 -16.03 -2.58
N ALA A 39 8.71 -15.54 -3.31
CA ALA A 39 8.92 -14.93 -4.62
C ALA A 39 9.64 -13.57 -4.55
N PHE A 40 9.46 -12.81 -3.48
CA PHE A 40 10.02 -11.45 -3.33
C PHE A 40 11.03 -11.32 -2.18
N SER A 41 11.41 -12.41 -1.52
CA SER A 41 12.36 -12.43 -0.39
C SER A 41 11.99 -11.48 0.76
N ILE A 42 10.71 -11.40 1.12
CA ILE A 42 10.20 -10.50 2.18
C ILE A 42 10.02 -11.27 3.49
N ASP A 43 10.67 -10.85 4.57
CA ASP A 43 10.56 -11.58 5.83
C ASP A 43 9.18 -11.37 6.48
N GLY A 44 8.43 -12.46 6.68
CA GLY A 44 7.21 -12.49 7.50
C GLY A 44 5.92 -12.07 6.79
N VAL A 45 4.86 -12.85 7.00
CA VAL A 45 3.52 -12.66 6.40
C VAL A 45 2.85 -11.37 6.86
N GLU A 46 3.12 -10.97 8.10
CA GLU A 46 2.56 -9.75 8.69
C GLU A 46 3.15 -8.48 8.09
N ASN A 47 4.37 -8.55 7.55
CA ASN A 47 5.02 -7.42 6.90
C ASN A 47 4.49 -7.20 5.48
N LEU A 48 3.75 -8.14 4.91
CA LEU A 48 3.11 -7.99 3.61
C LEU A 48 1.76 -7.27 3.69
N PHE A 49 1.69 -6.19 2.92
CA PHE A 49 0.48 -5.43 2.65
C PHE A 49 0.13 -5.52 1.16
N LEU A 50 -1.11 -5.86 0.84
CA LEU A 50 -1.56 -6.12 -0.52
C LEU A 50 -2.67 -5.14 -0.90
N LEU A 51 -2.46 -4.43 -2.01
CA LEU A 51 -3.45 -3.54 -2.60
C LEU A 51 -3.81 -3.99 -4.03
N SER A 52 -5.05 -3.76 -4.43
CA SER A 52 -5.41 -3.73 -5.85
C SER A 52 -4.83 -2.47 -6.52
N SER A 53 -4.83 -2.45 -7.85
CA SER A 53 -4.51 -1.26 -8.66
C SER A 53 -5.35 0.00 -8.37
N PHE A 54 -6.49 -0.14 -7.66
CA PHE A 54 -7.35 0.98 -7.24
C PHE A 54 -7.12 1.43 -5.79
N GLY A 55 -6.03 0.97 -5.15
CA GLY A 55 -5.75 1.33 -3.75
C GLY A 55 -6.69 0.69 -2.74
N ILE A 56 -7.41 -0.38 -3.09
CA ILE A 56 -8.26 -1.13 -2.15
C ILE A 56 -7.49 -2.33 -1.61
N LYS A 57 -7.64 -2.63 -0.31
CA LYS A 57 -7.08 -3.85 0.29
C LYS A 57 -7.62 -5.08 -0.42
N VAL A 58 -6.72 -5.97 -0.84
CA VAL A 58 -7.11 -7.16 -1.62
C VAL A 58 -8.04 -8.06 -0.82
N ASN A 59 -9.20 -8.38 -1.40
CA ASN A 59 -10.09 -9.41 -0.91
C ASN A 59 -9.78 -10.72 -1.64
N PHE A 60 -9.23 -11.70 -0.91
CA PHE A 60 -8.77 -12.96 -1.48
C PHE A 60 -9.89 -13.77 -2.16
N ASN A 61 -11.15 -13.60 -1.72
CA ASN A 61 -12.29 -14.28 -2.33
C ASN A 61 -12.50 -13.89 -3.81
N HIS A 62 -12.04 -12.69 -4.21
CA HIS A 62 -12.16 -12.16 -5.57
C HIS A 62 -10.81 -12.13 -6.31
N ILE A 63 -9.80 -12.87 -5.82
CA ILE A 63 -8.45 -12.84 -6.40
C ILE A 63 -8.43 -13.34 -7.86
N ASN A 64 -9.32 -14.27 -8.21
CA ASN A 64 -9.45 -14.79 -9.57
C ASN A 64 -10.06 -13.79 -10.54
N GLU A 65 -10.81 -12.81 -10.05
CA GLU A 65 -11.38 -11.72 -10.86
C GLU A 65 -10.39 -10.56 -11.01
N THR A 66 -9.46 -10.44 -10.06
CA THR A 66 -8.45 -9.37 -10.03
C THR A 66 -7.39 -9.57 -11.12
N SER A 67 -7.04 -8.52 -11.86
CA SER A 67 -5.97 -8.55 -12.88
C SER A 67 -4.59 -8.36 -12.28
N ASP A 68 -4.49 -7.42 -11.33
CA ASP A 68 -3.22 -6.94 -10.79
C ASP A 68 -3.27 -6.74 -9.28
N VAL A 69 -2.19 -7.15 -8.60
CA VAL A 69 -2.00 -6.95 -7.16
C VAL A 69 -0.65 -6.30 -6.92
N LEU A 70 -0.63 -5.32 -6.03
CA LEU A 70 0.54 -4.58 -5.60
C LEU A 70 0.93 -5.02 -4.20
N VAL A 71 2.20 -5.37 -4.04
CA VAL A 71 2.78 -5.91 -2.82
C VAL A 71 3.68 -4.87 -2.19
N PHE A 72 3.37 -4.52 -0.95
CA PHE A 72 4.12 -3.57 -0.14
C PHE A 72 4.69 -4.26 1.09
N ASP A 73 5.98 -4.06 1.34
CA ASP A 73 6.62 -4.35 2.62
C ASP A 73 6.40 -3.20 3.61
N LYS A 74 5.72 -3.50 4.71
CA LYS A 74 5.40 -2.55 5.79
C LYS A 74 6.63 -2.01 6.49
N ARG A 75 7.74 -2.75 6.52
CA ARG A 75 8.96 -2.35 7.24
C ARG A 75 9.58 -1.08 6.67
N LEU A 76 9.33 -0.78 5.39
CA LEU A 76 9.78 0.44 4.73
C LEU A 76 8.94 1.68 5.10
N PHE A 77 7.79 1.50 5.77
CA PHE A 77 6.94 2.59 6.25
C PHE A 77 7.11 2.87 7.75
N ALA A 78 8.08 2.22 8.42
CA ALA A 78 8.36 2.46 9.82
C ALA A 78 9.20 3.74 10.02
N ASP A 79 9.01 4.41 11.15
CA ASP A 79 9.75 5.65 11.51
C ASP A 79 11.28 5.47 11.49
N LYS A 80 11.75 4.23 11.76
CA LYS A 80 13.16 3.84 11.63
C LYS A 80 13.27 2.67 10.66
N ILE A 81 13.67 2.96 9.44
CA ILE A 81 13.88 1.96 8.40
C ILE A 81 15.19 1.23 8.67
N ASP A 82 15.15 -0.10 8.72
CA ASP A 82 16.37 -0.91 8.73
C ASP A 82 17.09 -0.74 7.39
N GLN A 83 18.30 -0.18 7.44
CA GLN A 83 19.14 0.03 6.25
C GLN A 83 19.41 -1.26 5.49
N ARG A 84 19.42 -2.43 6.15
CA ARG A 84 19.62 -3.72 5.48
C ARG A 84 18.44 -4.08 4.57
N VAL A 85 17.22 -3.82 5.03
CA VAL A 85 15.99 -4.05 4.25
C VAL A 85 15.98 -3.10 3.05
N LEU A 86 16.26 -1.81 3.27
CA LEU A 86 16.35 -0.83 2.20
C LEU A 86 17.44 -1.19 1.18
N GLN A 87 18.63 -1.57 1.65
CA GLN A 87 19.70 -2.05 0.79
C GLN A 87 19.32 -3.33 0.05
N GLY A 88 18.50 -4.22 0.62
CA GLY A 88 17.93 -5.37 -0.07
C GLY A 88 17.19 -4.97 -1.35
N TYR A 89 16.23 -4.04 -1.24
CA TYR A 89 15.48 -3.57 -2.41
C TYR A 89 16.35 -2.80 -3.42
N LEU A 90 17.30 -1.99 -2.94
CA LEU A 90 18.25 -1.27 -3.79
C LEU A 90 19.32 -2.19 -4.41
N SER A 91 19.58 -3.35 -3.81
CA SER A 91 20.57 -4.30 -4.31
C SER A 91 19.95 -5.39 -5.20
N ASP A 92 18.66 -5.67 -5.07
CA ASP A 92 17.89 -6.51 -5.99
C ASP A 92 17.62 -5.82 -7.33
N SER A 93 17.32 -4.52 -7.32
CA SER A 93 17.39 -3.71 -8.55
C SER A 93 18.79 -3.77 -9.17
N ASN A 94 19.83 -3.85 -8.31
CA ASN A 94 21.20 -4.05 -8.73
C ASN A 94 21.64 -5.52 -8.93
N TYR A 95 20.80 -6.54 -8.72
CA TYR A 95 21.19 -7.94 -8.99
C TYR A 95 20.96 -8.26 -10.47
N GLN A 96 19.94 -7.62 -11.07
CA GLN A 96 19.89 -7.40 -12.52
C GLN A 96 21.10 -6.55 -12.97
N ASN A 97 21.46 -5.48 -12.23
CA ASN A 97 22.65 -4.70 -12.56
C ASN A 97 24.01 -5.34 -12.20
N LYS A 98 24.08 -6.47 -11.48
CA LYS A 98 25.37 -7.13 -11.19
C LYS A 98 25.82 -7.99 -12.36
N ARG A 99 24.90 -8.36 -13.27
CA ARG A 99 25.27 -8.74 -14.65
C ARG A 99 25.77 -7.53 -15.45
N THR A 100 25.30 -6.34 -15.12
CA THR A 100 25.80 -5.06 -15.67
C THR A 100 26.94 -4.43 -14.84
N LYS A 101 27.55 -5.12 -13.87
CA LYS A 101 28.86 -4.68 -13.31
C LYS A 101 30.04 -4.93 -14.24
N LYS A 102 29.78 -5.45 -15.44
CA LYS A 102 30.64 -5.29 -16.61
C LYS A 102 30.37 -3.99 -17.39
N ILE A 103 29.34 -3.24 -17.02
CA ILE A 103 28.91 -1.93 -17.58
C ILE A 103 29.16 -0.78 -16.57
N ASP A 104 29.56 -1.06 -15.32
CA ASP A 104 30.22 -0.08 -14.42
C ASP A 104 31.61 0.37 -14.92
N ALA A 105 31.97 0.03 -16.15
CA ALA A 105 32.88 0.81 -16.96
C ALA A 105 32.21 1.12 -18.32
N LEU A 106 31.14 1.92 -18.31
CA LEU A 106 31.10 3.01 -19.28
C LEU A 106 32.32 3.88 -18.92
N PRO A 107 33.43 3.80 -19.66
CA PRO A 107 34.55 4.65 -19.35
C PRO A 107 34.07 6.05 -19.73
N LEU A 108 33.79 6.87 -18.72
CA LEU A 108 34.14 8.28 -18.82
C LEU A 108 35.67 8.31 -19.00
N ARG A 109 36.00 8.19 -20.28
CA ARG A 109 37.28 8.20 -20.95
C ARG A 109 38.33 8.93 -20.13
N THR A 110 39.13 8.16 -19.39
CA THR A 110 40.42 8.62 -18.88
C THR A 110 41.47 7.73 -19.54
N GLU A 111 42.01 8.31 -20.61
CA GLU A 111 43.31 8.10 -21.22
C GLU A 111 44.00 6.73 -21.07
N ALA A 112 44.21 6.14 -22.25
CA ALA A 112 45.20 5.12 -22.59
C ALA A 112 45.03 3.75 -21.90
N THR A 113 44.95 2.69 -22.72
CA THR A 113 45.15 1.26 -22.39
C THR A 113 43.95 0.37 -22.04
N ALA A 114 42.73 0.68 -22.47
CA ALA A 114 41.64 -0.31 -22.51
C ALA A 114 41.15 -0.54 -23.94
N THR A 115 41.50 -1.68 -24.54
CA THR A 115 40.89 -2.19 -25.77
C THR A 115 39.40 -2.35 -25.56
N THR A 116 38.61 -1.48 -26.18
CA THR A 116 37.17 -1.44 -26.02
C THR A 116 36.52 -2.60 -26.81
N THR A 117 35.53 -3.26 -26.20
CA THR A 117 34.67 -4.26 -26.85
C THR A 117 33.87 -3.69 -28.04
N PHE A 118 33.85 -2.37 -28.20
CA PHE A 118 33.10 -1.61 -29.20
C PHE A 118 33.96 -1.09 -30.34
N GLU A 119 35.28 -1.19 -30.25
CA GLU A 119 36.14 -0.88 -31.39
C GLU A 119 36.21 -2.09 -32.32
N PRO A 120 36.07 -1.87 -33.64
CA PRO A 120 36.34 -2.95 -34.58
C PRO A 120 37.80 -3.40 -34.38
N PRO A 121 38.08 -4.71 -34.43
CA PRO A 121 39.45 -5.21 -34.28
C PRO A 121 40.38 -4.46 -35.24
N SER A 122 41.37 -3.77 -34.70
CA SER A 122 42.28 -2.93 -35.47
C SER A 122 43.07 -3.80 -36.43
N LEU A 123 42.84 -3.58 -37.72
CA LEU A 123 43.56 -4.25 -38.78
C LEU A 123 44.97 -3.65 -38.84
N SER A 124 45.95 -4.30 -38.21
CA SER A 124 47.35 -4.02 -38.53
C SER A 124 47.65 -4.59 -39.91
N VAL A 125 47.22 -3.89 -40.97
CA VAL A 125 47.53 -4.22 -42.38
C VAL A 125 49.00 -3.88 -42.71
N ALA A 126 49.89 -3.91 -41.73
CA ALA A 126 51.21 -3.33 -41.90
C ALA A 126 52.12 -4.20 -42.77
N ASN A 127 51.92 -5.52 -42.94
CA ASN A 127 52.80 -6.36 -43.80
C ASN A 127 52.24 -7.74 -44.23
N ALA A 128 50.92 -7.98 -44.19
CA ALA A 128 50.39 -9.30 -44.55
C ALA A 128 50.07 -9.38 -46.06
N VAL A 129 50.84 -10.19 -46.80
CA VAL A 129 50.46 -10.64 -48.15
C VAL A 129 49.02 -11.15 -48.10
N VAL A 130 48.14 -10.55 -48.90
CA VAL A 130 46.70 -10.86 -48.94
C VAL A 130 46.50 -12.20 -49.61
N ASN A 131 46.61 -13.29 -48.84
CA ASN A 131 46.15 -14.62 -49.24
C ASN A 131 44.65 -14.75 -48.91
N GLU A 132 43.86 -15.38 -49.78
CA GLU A 132 42.39 -15.52 -49.62
C GLU A 132 41.99 -16.13 -48.26
N GLN A 133 42.81 -17.05 -47.73
CA GLN A 133 42.58 -17.67 -46.41
C GLN A 133 42.71 -16.67 -45.25
N ASN A 134 43.61 -15.70 -45.34
CA ASN A 134 43.76 -14.64 -44.33
C ASN A 134 42.57 -13.69 -44.36
N LEU A 135 42.05 -13.39 -45.55
CA LEU A 135 40.88 -12.54 -45.73
C LEU A 135 39.60 -13.20 -45.18
N GLN A 136 39.41 -14.51 -45.40
CA GLN A 136 38.30 -15.27 -44.80
C GLN A 136 38.39 -15.32 -43.27
N GLY A 137 39.59 -15.49 -42.71
CA GLY A 137 39.82 -15.43 -41.26
C GLY A 137 39.45 -14.06 -40.68
N ILE A 138 39.88 -12.98 -41.33
CA ILE A 138 39.57 -11.60 -40.93
C ILE A 138 38.06 -11.32 -41.00
N LEU A 139 37.39 -11.70 -42.10
CA LEU A 139 35.94 -11.54 -42.25
C LEU A 139 35.16 -12.33 -41.19
N ARG A 140 35.64 -13.51 -40.80
CA ARG A 140 35.04 -14.31 -39.72
C ARG A 140 35.18 -13.61 -38.36
N VAL A 141 36.35 -13.03 -38.07
CA VAL A 141 36.59 -12.25 -36.85
C VAL A 141 35.67 -11.03 -36.81
N TYR A 142 35.54 -10.31 -37.93
CA TYR A 142 34.66 -9.14 -38.02
C TYR A 142 33.17 -9.51 -37.89
N ASN A 143 32.73 -10.60 -38.52
CA ASN A 143 31.35 -11.10 -38.41
C ASN A 143 31.03 -11.51 -36.95
N ASN A 144 31.96 -12.15 -36.26
CA ASN A 144 31.78 -12.48 -34.84
C ASN A 144 31.72 -11.24 -33.95
N TRP A 145 32.57 -10.24 -34.20
CA TRP A 145 32.49 -8.95 -33.50
C TRP A 145 31.15 -8.26 -33.73
N ALA A 146 30.68 -8.18 -34.98
CA ALA A 146 29.40 -7.57 -35.32
C ALA A 146 28.20 -8.29 -34.67
N ARG A 147 28.24 -9.64 -34.60
CA ARG A 147 27.23 -10.43 -33.88
C ARG A 147 27.23 -10.16 -32.39
N ASN A 148 28.41 -10.16 -31.76
CA ASN A 148 28.52 -9.85 -30.33
C ASN A 148 28.02 -8.43 -30.03
N LEU A 149 28.32 -7.46 -30.89
CA LEU A 149 27.82 -6.10 -30.76
C LEU A 149 26.29 -6.04 -30.87
N LEU A 150 25.71 -6.77 -31.83
CA LEU A 150 24.26 -6.86 -31.99
C LEU A 150 23.59 -7.50 -30.76
N ASP A 151 24.17 -8.57 -30.22
CA ASP A 151 23.67 -9.24 -29.01
C ASP A 151 23.72 -8.31 -27.78
N GLU A 152 24.80 -7.52 -27.66
CA GLU A 152 24.93 -6.50 -26.62
C GLU A 152 23.90 -5.37 -26.78
N CYS A 153 23.67 -4.88 -27.99
CA CYS A 153 22.62 -3.89 -28.27
C CYS A 153 21.22 -4.43 -27.94
N ASN A 154 20.93 -5.69 -28.31
CA ASN A 154 19.67 -6.33 -27.98
C ASN A 154 19.49 -6.47 -26.47
N ARG A 155 20.55 -6.89 -25.75
CA ARG A 155 20.53 -6.99 -24.28
C ARG A 155 20.23 -5.63 -23.63
N ILE A 156 20.90 -4.56 -24.08
CA ILE A 156 20.64 -3.20 -23.58
C ILE A 156 19.18 -2.80 -23.87
N GLY A 157 18.66 -3.11 -25.05
CA GLY A 157 17.25 -2.85 -25.40
C GLY A 157 16.26 -3.58 -24.48
N GLU A 158 16.54 -4.84 -24.14
CA GLU A 158 15.75 -5.62 -23.18
C GLU A 158 15.82 -5.04 -21.77
N GLU A 159 17.00 -4.60 -21.32
CA GLU A 159 17.21 -3.95 -20.03
C GLU A 159 16.45 -2.62 -19.94
N CYS A 160 16.54 -1.76 -20.95
CA CYS A 160 15.76 -0.53 -21.02
C CYS A 160 14.25 -0.82 -20.97
N SER A 161 13.79 -1.83 -21.71
CA SER A 161 12.39 -2.24 -21.70
C SER A 161 11.93 -2.76 -20.34
N SER A 162 12.80 -3.47 -19.62
CA SER A 162 12.57 -3.95 -18.26
C SER A 162 12.49 -2.79 -17.26
N LEU A 163 13.42 -1.84 -17.32
CA LEU A 163 13.43 -0.65 -16.46
C LEU A 163 12.19 0.21 -16.65
N ILE A 164 11.74 0.43 -17.88
CA ILE A 164 10.50 1.16 -18.17
C ILE A 164 9.31 0.47 -17.49
N LYS A 165 9.22 -0.87 -17.55
CA LYS A 165 8.16 -1.63 -16.88
C LYS A 165 8.22 -1.51 -15.36
N GLN A 166 9.43 -1.59 -14.77
CA GLN A 166 9.61 -1.45 -13.32
C GLN A 166 9.22 -0.04 -12.84
N ILE A 167 9.67 1.00 -13.53
CA ILE A 167 9.32 2.39 -13.24
C ILE A 167 7.80 2.59 -13.29
N ASN A 168 7.15 2.09 -14.35
CA ASN A 168 5.70 2.19 -14.50
C ASN A 168 4.97 1.47 -13.36
N ALA A 169 5.45 0.28 -12.95
CA ALA A 169 4.88 -0.45 -11.82
C ALA A 169 5.04 0.30 -10.49
N ILE A 170 6.19 0.95 -10.26
CA ILE A 170 6.43 1.79 -9.08
C ILE A 170 5.49 3.01 -9.08
N PHE A 171 5.34 3.70 -10.21
CA PHE A 171 4.40 4.83 -10.31
C PHE A 171 2.96 4.39 -10.09
N GLN A 172 2.54 3.28 -10.69
CA GLN A 172 1.22 2.71 -10.44
C GLN A 172 1.02 2.37 -8.95
N SER A 173 2.07 1.86 -8.30
CA SER A 173 2.06 1.56 -6.87
C SER A 173 1.94 2.81 -6.01
N LEU A 174 2.68 3.87 -6.36
CA LEU A 174 2.60 5.17 -5.71
C LEU A 174 1.19 5.77 -5.84
N THR A 175 0.59 5.72 -7.03
CA THR A 175 -0.79 6.16 -7.23
C THR A 175 -1.75 5.36 -6.36
N SER A 176 -1.59 4.04 -6.31
CA SER A 176 -2.49 3.16 -5.56
C SER A 176 -2.38 3.36 -4.04
N ILE A 177 -1.17 3.57 -3.50
CA ILE A 177 -1.00 3.84 -2.07
C ILE A 177 -1.56 5.21 -1.67
N LEU A 178 -1.45 6.22 -2.56
CA LEU A 178 -2.06 7.53 -2.33
C LEU A 178 -3.59 7.46 -2.38
N GLN A 179 -4.16 6.69 -3.31
CA GLN A 179 -5.61 6.42 -3.35
C GLN A 179 -6.08 5.70 -2.08
N PHE A 180 -5.29 4.73 -1.61
CA PHE A 180 -5.56 4.05 -0.33
C PHE A 180 -5.55 5.04 0.84
N ALA A 181 -4.54 5.91 0.91
CA ALA A 181 -4.42 6.92 1.96
C ALA A 181 -5.60 7.91 1.94
N GLY A 182 -6.01 8.39 0.75
CA GLY A 182 -7.17 9.24 0.59
C GLY A 182 -8.45 8.58 1.11
N LYS A 183 -8.71 7.34 0.67
CA LYS A 183 -9.86 6.57 1.16
C LYS A 183 -9.83 6.34 2.67
N PHE A 184 -8.65 6.07 3.23
CA PHE A 184 -8.47 5.89 4.66
C PHE A 184 -8.80 7.16 5.46
N ILE A 185 -8.36 8.33 4.97
CA ILE A 185 -8.68 9.63 5.57
C ILE A 185 -10.19 9.89 5.48
N ASP A 186 -10.82 9.59 4.33
CA ASP A 186 -12.26 9.73 4.15
C ASP A 186 -13.05 8.85 5.13
N ASP A 187 -12.66 7.58 5.28
CA ASP A 187 -13.28 6.62 6.19
C ASP A 187 -13.17 7.09 7.66
N ILE A 188 -11.99 7.58 8.08
CA ILE A 188 -11.80 8.17 9.41
C ILE A 188 -12.68 9.41 9.59
N THR A 189 -12.73 10.28 8.59
CA THR A 189 -13.50 11.52 8.62
C THR A 189 -14.99 11.24 8.76
N GLN A 190 -15.51 10.29 7.97
CA GLN A 190 -16.91 9.83 8.08
C GLN A 190 -17.19 9.21 9.45
N GLY A 191 -16.28 8.37 9.95
CA GLY A 191 -16.38 7.78 11.29
C GLY A 191 -16.43 8.85 12.39
N PHE A 192 -15.57 9.87 12.32
CA PHE A 192 -15.59 11.01 13.22
C PHE A 192 -16.92 11.77 13.15
N TYR A 193 -17.41 12.10 11.95
CA TYR A 193 -18.69 12.79 11.80
C TYR A 193 -19.86 11.97 12.34
N HIS A 194 -19.85 10.65 12.17
CA HIS A 194 -20.88 9.77 12.73
C HIS A 194 -20.88 9.84 14.28
N HIS A 195 -19.72 9.70 14.92
CA HIS A 195 -19.60 9.79 16.37
C HIS A 195 -19.94 11.19 16.89
N TYR A 196 -19.49 12.24 16.21
CA TYR A 196 -19.84 13.62 16.53
C TYR A 196 -21.35 13.85 16.47
N ASN A 197 -22.03 13.36 15.43
CA ASN A 197 -23.47 13.47 15.30
C ASN A 197 -24.20 12.67 16.39
N TYR A 198 -23.70 11.49 16.77
CA TYR A 198 -24.24 10.70 17.87
C TYR A 198 -24.12 11.41 19.23
N VAL A 199 -22.95 11.97 19.54
CA VAL A 199 -22.73 12.76 20.77
C VAL A 199 -23.61 14.01 20.78
N LYS A 200 -23.75 14.68 19.64
CA LYS A 200 -24.67 15.81 19.48
C LYS A 200 -26.12 15.38 19.74
N LEU A 201 -26.57 14.26 19.17
CA LEU A 201 -27.90 13.70 19.42
C LEU A 201 -28.13 13.35 20.89
N LEU A 202 -27.15 12.77 21.58
CA LEU A 202 -27.21 12.53 23.03
C LEU A 202 -27.38 13.84 23.82
N ASN A 203 -26.68 14.90 23.41
CA ASN A 203 -26.81 16.21 24.04
C ASN A 203 -28.19 16.84 23.79
N TYR A 204 -28.76 16.70 22.59
CA TYR A 204 -30.12 17.17 22.28
C TYR A 204 -31.19 16.33 22.98
N LYS A 205 -31.01 15.00 23.02
CA LYS A 205 -31.88 14.07 23.74
C LYS A 205 -31.57 14.02 25.23
N ASN A 206 -31.10 15.13 25.81
CA ASN A 206 -30.83 15.17 27.23
C ASN A 206 -32.12 14.81 27.97
N ALA A 207 -32.15 13.59 28.49
CA ALA A 207 -33.26 13.03 29.23
C ALA A 207 -33.61 13.91 30.44
N HIS A 208 -32.72 14.80 30.87
CA HIS A 208 -32.91 15.74 31.95
C HIS A 208 -34.13 16.67 31.78
N SER A 209 -34.33 17.32 30.63
CA SER A 209 -35.48 18.25 30.46
C SER A 209 -36.80 17.49 30.43
N HIS A 210 -36.87 16.42 29.64
CA HIS A 210 -38.06 15.58 29.55
C HIS A 210 -38.34 14.81 30.84
N LEU A 211 -37.33 14.32 31.56
CA LEU A 211 -37.52 13.63 32.85
C LEU A 211 -37.94 14.60 33.94
N LEU A 212 -37.37 15.81 34.01
CA LEU A 212 -37.84 16.82 34.97
C LEU A 212 -39.27 17.27 34.67
N GLU A 213 -39.61 17.45 33.40
CA GLU A 213 -40.95 17.84 32.96
C GLU A 213 -41.96 16.74 33.26
N ASN A 214 -41.68 15.49 32.85
CA ASN A 214 -42.53 14.34 33.14
C ASN A 214 -42.62 14.03 34.65
N PHE A 215 -41.54 14.28 35.42
CA PHE A 215 -41.57 14.12 36.87
C PHE A 215 -42.41 15.22 37.55
N LYS A 216 -42.35 16.46 37.07
CA LYS A 216 -43.29 17.51 37.49
C LYS A 216 -44.74 17.14 37.17
N THR A 217 -44.98 16.53 36.01
CA THR A 217 -46.32 16.01 35.65
C THR A 217 -46.74 14.89 36.60
N LEU A 218 -45.85 13.94 36.92
CA LEU A 218 -46.08 12.86 37.89
C LEU A 218 -46.38 13.39 39.31
N GLN A 219 -45.75 14.50 39.72
CA GLN A 219 -46.05 15.18 40.99
C GLN A 219 -47.44 15.83 41.04
N GLN A 220 -48.01 16.16 39.89
CA GLN A 220 -49.35 16.77 39.79
C GLN A 220 -50.47 15.73 39.70
N PHE A 221 -50.14 14.44 39.58
CA PHE A 221 -51.17 13.39 39.55
C PHE A 221 -51.81 13.22 40.94
N PRO A 222 -53.15 13.14 41.01
CA PRO A 222 -53.84 12.93 42.28
C PRO A 222 -53.49 11.55 42.87
N PRO A 223 -53.44 11.43 44.22
CA PRO A 223 -53.18 10.17 44.91
C PRO A 223 -54.23 9.12 44.52
N VAL A 224 -53.75 7.93 44.15
CA VAL A 224 -54.63 6.80 43.85
C VAL A 224 -54.88 6.03 45.15
N MET A 225 -56.14 5.79 45.47
CA MET A 225 -56.53 5.02 46.64
C MET A 225 -56.47 3.53 46.32
N VAL A 226 -55.56 2.82 46.99
CA VAL A 226 -55.47 1.35 46.92
C VAL A 226 -55.51 0.81 48.35
N ASN A 227 -56.49 -0.05 48.66
CA ASN A 227 -56.66 -0.68 49.98
C ASN A 227 -56.66 0.31 51.17
N GLY A 228 -57.42 1.41 51.07
CA GLY A 228 -57.58 2.39 52.16
C GLY A 228 -56.37 3.28 52.41
N SER A 229 -55.30 3.15 51.61
CA SER A 229 -54.10 3.96 51.68
C SER A 229 -54.03 4.89 50.47
N HIS A 230 -53.78 6.18 50.70
CA HIS A 230 -53.47 7.13 49.64
C HIS A 230 -52.04 6.89 49.15
N ILE A 231 -51.89 6.50 47.90
CA ILE A 231 -50.57 6.24 47.31
C ILE A 231 -50.30 7.27 46.23
N ASN A 232 -49.22 8.02 46.38
CA ASN A 232 -48.70 8.87 45.31
C ASN A 232 -47.76 8.05 44.43
N LEU A 233 -48.00 8.06 43.11
CA LEU A 233 -47.14 7.40 42.12
C LEU A 233 -45.67 7.88 42.17
N VAL A 234 -45.45 9.09 42.68
CA VAL A 234 -44.15 9.72 42.86
C VAL A 234 -43.28 8.95 43.87
N ASP A 235 -43.88 8.34 44.88
CA ASP A 235 -43.16 7.66 45.98
C ASP A 235 -42.50 6.34 45.51
N PHE A 236 -42.93 5.81 44.36
CA PHE A 236 -42.37 4.61 43.74
C PHE A 236 -41.24 4.93 42.74
N VAL A 237 -41.00 6.21 42.45
CA VAL A 237 -39.94 6.64 41.55
C VAL A 237 -38.74 7.08 42.37
N GLU A 238 -37.62 6.36 42.22
CA GLU A 238 -36.38 6.61 42.96
C GLU A 238 -35.66 7.89 42.45
N TYR A 239 -36.22 9.05 42.81
CA TYR A 239 -35.85 10.36 42.28
C TYR A 239 -34.39 10.74 42.55
N LYS A 240 -33.82 10.31 43.68
CA LYS A 240 -32.42 10.61 44.03
C LYS A 240 -31.43 9.99 43.05
N SER A 241 -31.58 8.71 42.74
CA SER A 241 -30.72 7.97 41.81
C SER A 241 -30.83 8.57 40.39
N LEU A 242 -32.05 8.88 39.97
CA LEU A 242 -32.33 9.45 38.64
C LEU A 242 -31.76 10.87 38.48
N LYS A 243 -31.90 11.70 39.52
CA LYS A 243 -31.36 13.06 39.55
C LYS A 243 -29.83 13.07 39.55
N MET A 244 -29.18 12.16 40.30
CA MET A 244 -27.72 12.02 40.26
C MET A 244 -27.19 11.68 38.87
N CYS A 245 -27.82 10.72 38.16
CA CYS A 245 -27.43 10.39 36.79
C CYS A 245 -27.66 11.55 35.81
N ALA A 246 -28.76 12.29 35.98
CA ALA A 246 -29.07 13.44 35.15
C ALA A 246 -28.10 14.62 35.38
N ASP A 247 -27.76 14.91 36.64
CA ASP A 247 -26.79 15.94 37.01
C ASP A 247 -25.36 15.57 36.58
N HIS A 248 -25.00 14.28 36.65
CA HIS A 248 -23.72 13.77 36.12
C HIS A 248 -23.62 13.96 34.60
N ASN A 249 -24.67 13.61 33.85
CA ASN A 249 -24.71 13.85 32.41
C ASN A 249 -24.63 15.35 32.10
N LEU A 250 -25.33 16.21 32.84
CA LEU A 250 -25.29 17.66 32.62
C LEU A 250 -23.91 18.28 32.87
N LYS A 251 -23.13 17.72 33.79
CA LYS A 251 -21.77 18.19 34.09
C LYS A 251 -20.74 17.71 33.06
N HIS A 252 -20.86 16.48 32.58
CA HIS A 252 -19.82 15.84 31.75
C HIS A 252 -20.10 15.90 30.24
N LEU A 253 -21.35 15.84 29.78
CA LEU A 253 -21.67 15.90 28.34
C LEU A 253 -21.22 17.21 27.66
N PRO A 254 -21.45 18.40 28.24
CA PRO A 254 -21.04 19.65 27.60
C PRO A 254 -19.51 19.76 27.44
N VAL A 255 -18.74 19.19 28.37
CA VAL A 255 -17.28 19.13 28.29
C VAL A 255 -16.84 18.23 27.14
N VAL A 256 -17.47 17.06 27.01
CA VAL A 256 -17.21 16.13 25.90
C VAL A 256 -17.61 16.77 24.56
N VAL A 257 -18.77 17.42 24.47
CA VAL A 257 -19.23 18.13 23.27
C VAL A 257 -18.24 19.24 22.90
N LYS A 258 -17.76 20.03 23.87
CA LYS A 258 -16.78 21.09 23.64
C LYS A 258 -15.44 20.54 23.12
N GLN A 259 -14.93 19.45 23.70
CA GLN A 259 -13.73 18.77 23.20
C GLN A 259 -13.91 18.25 21.76
N PHE A 260 -15.07 17.71 21.43
CA PHE A 260 -15.41 17.28 20.07
C PHE A 260 -15.54 18.45 19.09
N GLU A 261 -16.04 19.61 19.53
CA GLU A 261 -16.08 20.84 18.73
C GLU A 261 -14.68 21.44 18.52
N ASP A 262 -13.83 21.42 19.54
CA ASP A 262 -12.45 21.87 19.45
C ASP A 262 -11.66 20.97 18.48
N LEU A 263 -11.81 19.65 18.56
CA LEU A 263 -11.24 18.70 17.60
C LEU A 263 -11.74 18.95 16.17
N LYS A 264 -13.03 19.21 16.00
CA LYS A 264 -13.62 19.55 14.69
C LYS A 264 -13.05 20.85 14.12
N ARG A 265 -12.78 21.86 14.96
CA ARG A 265 -12.16 23.12 14.53
C ARG A 265 -10.73 22.90 14.06
N VAL A 266 -9.95 22.08 14.77
CA VAL A 266 -8.59 21.72 14.35
C VAL A 266 -8.61 21.02 12.99
N THR A 267 -9.54 20.08 12.75
CA THR A 267 -9.64 19.37 11.45
C THR A 267 -10.09 20.24 10.26
N LYS A 268 -10.66 21.42 10.48
CA LYS A 268 -11.08 22.36 9.41
C LYS A 268 -10.06 23.48 9.14
N GLY A 269 -9.04 23.63 9.99
CA GLY A 269 -8.03 24.69 9.93
C GLY A 269 -6.69 24.27 9.34
N SER A 270 -6.61 23.07 8.75
CA SER A 270 -5.49 22.49 8.00
C SER A 270 -5.99 22.03 6.65
#